data_AF-A0A966Z9L6-F1
#
_entry.id   AF-A0A966Z9L6-F1
#
_cell.length_a   1.000
_cell.length_b   1.000
_cell.length_c   1.000
_cell.angle_alpha   90.00
_cell.angle_beta   90.00
_cell.angle_gamma   90.00
#
_symmetry.space_group_name_H-M   'P 1'
#
loop_
_entity.id
_entity.type
_entity.pdbx_description
1 polymer ?
#
loop_
_entity_poly.entity_id
_entity_poly.type
_entity_poly.pdbx_seq_one_letter_code
_entity_poly.pdbx_strand_id
1 'polypeptide(L)'
;MRIRTMKLSLLCGVVLSCAVGWSADYLMEGGDSGRTGWLKGDKSFTVDNVRGMKLLWKTKLDSQPREMHNLFPPLIANGVDTKAGKKELLVVAGISDDIFAVDALTGTQLWRKHFDNTWAPDGNGRSGGTLCPGGQLAVPVMGMTAPGKYTIYAVSWDGRLWQLNAADGTEVAPPEKFIPPNGKPYALNLQRGTVYASTAQGCGGVTHMFLSFDLKTKRTSNFLPSGGGLWGRRGVAMSPDGTVYMGTGDGPFDPENGHLGNGLVAVKADETGELKLTGYYGPSNAEWLWKRDLDINVSPMSFDHKGRHFVAGTSKECRVWLLDRDEFGGDDHRTPLFRTPLICNDIANYAAQGVWGAMAFWEDAKGDGWLAVPFYGPVSTHLHAPIELSRPALGGVATFRLEQKAGKWQLTPAWISKDIGPGEEAMQANGVLFTYVAGEDVRVTFQDRAWNEPLLSYTGSGRRIEGSTHATVYALDAATGKELWSSGDTITSWNHFSGISGANGKVYMQTFDGMLYCFGVGK
;
A
#
# COMPACT_ATOMS: atom_id res chain seq x y z
N MET A 1 -76.90 32.84 -23.48
CA MET A 1 -75.60 33.42 -23.85
C MET A 1 -74.52 32.53 -23.22
N ARG A 2 -73.84 31.71 -24.04
CA ARG A 2 -72.94 30.63 -23.59
C ARG A 2 -71.59 31.20 -23.12
N ILE A 3 -71.22 30.95 -21.87
CA ILE A 3 -69.90 31.28 -21.31
C ILE A 3 -68.97 30.08 -21.56
N ARG A 4 -67.89 30.31 -22.31
CA ARG A 4 -66.84 29.31 -22.60
C ARG A 4 -65.93 29.15 -21.39
N THR A 5 -65.87 27.95 -20.83
CA THR A 5 -64.84 27.53 -19.85
C THR A 5 -63.56 27.12 -20.59
N MET A 6 -62.47 27.85 -20.36
CA MET A 6 -61.11 27.48 -20.77
C MET A 6 -60.59 26.35 -19.88
N LYS A 7 -60.16 25.24 -20.50
CA LYS A 7 -59.43 24.16 -19.82
C LYS A 7 -57.97 24.59 -19.65
N LEU A 8 -57.51 24.65 -18.40
CA LEU A 8 -56.10 24.83 -18.05
C LEU A 8 -55.45 23.45 -17.95
N SER A 9 -54.61 23.10 -18.94
CA SER A 9 -53.84 21.86 -18.93
C SER A 9 -52.59 22.04 -18.07
N LEU A 10 -52.53 21.37 -16.93
CA LEU A 10 -51.36 21.36 -16.05
C LEU A 10 -50.28 20.43 -16.65
N LEU A 11 -49.21 21.01 -17.21
CA LEU A 11 -48.03 20.25 -17.63
C LEU A 11 -47.18 19.96 -16.38
N CYS A 12 -47.15 18.70 -15.95
CA CYS A 12 -46.29 18.24 -14.86
C CYS A 12 -44.85 18.10 -15.42
N GLY A 13 -44.00 19.08 -15.17
CA GLY A 13 -42.58 19.01 -15.49
C GLY A 13 -41.88 18.03 -14.56
N VAL A 14 -41.45 16.89 -15.10
CA VAL A 14 -40.52 15.97 -14.43
C VAL A 14 -39.16 16.66 -14.37
N VAL A 15 -38.80 17.19 -13.20
CA VAL A 15 -37.43 17.58 -12.91
C VAL A 15 -36.65 16.28 -12.72
N LEU A 16 -35.96 15.82 -13.76
CA LEU A 16 -34.86 14.88 -13.59
C LEU A 16 -33.79 15.59 -12.76
N SER A 17 -33.75 15.29 -11.47
CA SER A 17 -32.57 15.54 -10.66
C SER A 17 -31.43 14.72 -11.25
N CYS A 18 -30.56 15.36 -12.02
CA CYS A 18 -29.25 14.82 -12.35
C CYS A 18 -28.52 14.55 -11.03
N ALA A 19 -28.53 13.30 -10.58
CA ALA A 19 -27.58 12.86 -9.58
C ALA A 19 -26.20 13.03 -10.22
N VAL A 20 -25.50 14.11 -9.85
CA VAL A 20 -24.09 14.29 -10.17
C VAL A 20 -23.38 13.09 -9.55
N GLY A 21 -23.03 12.12 -10.40
CA GLY A 21 -22.37 10.90 -9.97
C GLY A 21 -21.06 11.26 -9.29
N TRP A 22 -20.93 10.88 -8.02
CA TRP A 22 -19.66 10.96 -7.32
C TRP A 22 -18.68 10.01 -7.98
N SER A 23 -17.45 10.47 -8.20
CA SER A 23 -16.36 9.59 -8.59
C SER A 23 -15.06 10.03 -7.94
N ALA A 24 -14.27 9.04 -7.54
CA ALA A 24 -13.00 9.19 -6.86
C ALA A 24 -11.86 8.63 -7.72
N ASP A 25 -10.68 9.22 -7.56
CA ASP A 25 -9.42 8.71 -8.09
C ASP A 25 -8.70 7.90 -7.01
N TYR A 26 -7.81 6.99 -7.43
CA TYR A 26 -6.83 6.30 -6.60
C TYR A 26 -5.46 6.49 -7.26
N LEU A 27 -4.82 7.63 -6.98
CA LEU A 27 -3.63 8.08 -7.75
C LEU A 27 -2.30 7.59 -7.18
N MET A 28 -2.31 6.93 -6.03
CA MET A 28 -1.12 6.43 -5.35
C MET A 28 -1.48 5.30 -4.40
N GLU A 29 -0.50 4.49 -4.05
CA GLU A 29 -0.72 3.43 -3.06
C GLU A 29 -1.24 3.95 -1.72
N GLY A 30 -2.13 3.19 -1.09
CA GLY A 30 -2.84 3.60 0.12
C GLY A 30 -3.86 4.73 -0.06
N GLY A 31 -4.15 5.19 -1.29
CA GLY A 31 -5.23 6.14 -1.60
C GLY A 31 -4.93 7.61 -1.28
N ASP A 32 -3.93 7.89 -0.44
CA ASP A 32 -3.50 9.23 -0.06
C ASP A 32 -2.00 9.26 0.30
N SER A 33 -1.43 10.46 0.44
CA SER A 33 0.01 10.64 0.70
C SER A 33 0.45 10.08 2.05
N GLY A 34 -0.46 10.02 3.03
CA GLY A 34 -0.26 9.43 4.35
C GLY A 34 -0.38 7.89 4.37
N ARG A 35 -0.71 7.26 3.24
CA ARG A 35 -0.84 5.80 3.04
C ARG A 35 -1.92 5.14 3.90
N THR A 36 -2.98 5.88 4.25
CA THR A 36 -3.96 5.40 5.25
C THR A 36 -4.81 4.24 4.78
N GLY A 37 -4.88 3.96 3.47
CA GLY A 37 -5.76 2.95 2.92
C GLY A 37 -7.24 3.35 2.98
N TRP A 38 -7.56 4.61 3.29
CA TRP A 38 -8.93 5.10 3.34
C TRP A 38 -9.35 5.69 2.00
N LEU A 39 -10.36 5.09 1.38
CA LEU A 39 -11.07 5.70 0.25
C LEU A 39 -12.03 6.77 0.78
N LYS A 40 -11.44 7.86 1.28
CA LYS A 40 -12.18 8.93 1.97
C LYS A 40 -13.25 9.53 1.06
N GLY A 41 -14.49 9.51 1.54
CA GLY A 41 -15.63 10.03 0.82
C GLY A 41 -16.20 9.09 -0.24
N ASP A 42 -15.73 7.84 -0.33
CA ASP A 42 -16.41 6.83 -1.13
C ASP A 42 -17.87 6.67 -0.68
N LYS A 43 -18.75 6.48 -1.67
CA LYS A 43 -20.17 6.19 -1.46
C LYS A 43 -20.64 5.03 -2.34
N SER A 44 -19.72 4.44 -3.09
CA SER A 44 -20.03 3.45 -4.10
C SER A 44 -20.13 2.06 -3.49
N PHE A 45 -19.32 1.77 -2.47
CA PHE A 45 -19.46 0.57 -1.65
C PHE A 45 -20.37 0.85 -0.46
N THR A 46 -21.18 -0.12 -0.07
CA THR A 46 -21.93 -0.10 1.19
C THR A 46 -21.97 -1.52 1.75
N VAL A 47 -22.19 -1.64 3.06
CA VAL A 47 -22.39 -2.95 3.69
C VAL A 47 -23.55 -3.75 3.08
N ASP A 48 -24.55 -3.05 2.50
CA ASP A 48 -25.73 -3.66 1.88
C ASP A 48 -25.50 -4.12 0.45
N ASN A 49 -24.66 -3.42 -0.33
CA ASN A 49 -24.45 -3.72 -1.74
C ASN A 49 -23.27 -4.68 -1.98
N VAL A 50 -22.29 -4.70 -1.07
CA VAL A 50 -21.03 -5.44 -1.28
C VAL A 50 -21.24 -6.96 -1.36
N ARG A 51 -22.27 -7.47 -0.68
CA ARG A 51 -22.71 -8.88 -0.79
C ARG A 51 -23.06 -9.31 -2.22
N GLY A 52 -23.41 -8.35 -3.09
CA GLY A 52 -23.75 -8.56 -4.49
C GLY A 52 -22.57 -8.36 -5.45
N MET A 53 -21.34 -8.22 -4.94
CA MET A 53 -20.16 -8.10 -5.79
C MET A 53 -19.98 -9.33 -6.67
N LYS A 54 -19.53 -9.10 -7.90
CA LYS A 54 -19.25 -10.14 -8.90
C LYS A 54 -18.01 -9.79 -9.70
N LEU A 55 -17.40 -10.80 -10.32
CA LEU A 55 -16.40 -10.60 -11.36
C LEU A 55 -17.07 -9.88 -12.55
N LEU A 56 -16.58 -8.69 -12.89
CA LEU A 56 -17.06 -7.92 -14.04
C LEU A 56 -16.30 -8.28 -15.30
N TRP A 57 -14.97 -8.37 -15.19
CA TRP A 57 -14.08 -8.78 -16.26
C TRP A 57 -12.73 -9.22 -15.67
N LYS A 58 -11.95 -9.93 -16.48
CA LYS A 58 -10.53 -10.19 -16.22
C LYS A 58 -9.74 -10.06 -17.52
N THR A 59 -8.53 -9.53 -17.43
CA THR A 59 -7.69 -9.21 -18.59
C THR A 59 -6.27 -9.72 -18.36
N LYS A 60 -5.73 -10.45 -19.34
CA LYS A 60 -4.31 -10.83 -19.36
C LYS A 60 -3.49 -9.65 -19.89
N LEU A 61 -2.52 -9.20 -19.11
CA LEU A 61 -1.50 -8.26 -19.55
C LEU A 61 -0.22 -9.01 -19.88
N ASP A 62 0.44 -8.62 -20.96
CA ASP A 62 1.66 -9.26 -21.43
C ASP A 62 2.89 -8.74 -20.66
N SER A 63 2.97 -9.13 -19.40
CA SER A 63 4.14 -8.93 -18.54
C SER A 63 4.71 -10.30 -18.14
N GLN A 64 6.02 -10.45 -18.35
CA GLN A 64 6.74 -11.68 -18.01
C GLN A 64 7.16 -11.64 -16.53
N PRO A 65 6.79 -12.66 -15.72
CA PRO A 65 7.18 -12.70 -14.32
C PRO A 65 8.70 -12.74 -14.14
N ARG A 66 9.20 -12.14 -13.05
CA ARG A 66 10.59 -12.30 -12.59
C ARG A 66 10.59 -12.72 -11.14
N GLU A 67 11.26 -13.82 -10.85
CA GLU A 67 11.20 -14.47 -9.54
C GLU A 67 9.73 -14.68 -9.12
N MET A 68 9.28 -14.05 -8.03
CA MET A 68 7.91 -14.13 -7.54
C MET A 68 7.01 -12.94 -7.94
N HIS A 69 7.54 -11.97 -8.67
CA HIS A 69 6.83 -10.72 -8.98
C HIS A 69 6.36 -10.70 -10.43
N ASN A 70 5.24 -10.03 -10.71
CA ASN A 70 4.79 -9.76 -12.07
C ASN A 70 4.11 -8.40 -12.21
N LEU A 71 2.86 -8.29 -11.77
CA LEU A 71 2.07 -7.06 -11.85
C LEU A 71 1.92 -6.40 -10.48
N PHE A 72 1.79 -5.08 -10.51
CA PHE A 72 1.57 -4.22 -9.35
C PHE A 72 0.15 -3.65 -9.35
N PRO A 73 -0.39 -3.26 -8.17
CA PRO A 73 -1.74 -2.73 -8.04
C PRO A 73 -2.01 -1.55 -9.00
N PRO A 74 -3.19 -1.53 -9.66
CA PRO A 74 -3.51 -0.45 -10.59
C PRO A 74 -3.80 0.85 -9.87
N LEU A 75 -3.24 1.95 -10.38
CA LEU A 75 -3.76 3.27 -10.05
C LEU A 75 -5.02 3.57 -10.88
N ILE A 76 -5.96 4.33 -10.33
CA ILE A 76 -7.25 4.61 -10.95
C ILE A 76 -7.38 6.13 -11.18
N ALA A 77 -7.51 6.55 -12.44
CA ALA A 77 -7.81 7.94 -12.79
C ALA A 77 -9.16 8.00 -13.51
N ASN A 78 -10.08 8.82 -13.02
CA ASN A 78 -11.38 9.00 -13.64
C ASN A 78 -11.42 10.19 -14.60
N GLY A 79 -12.34 10.13 -15.57
CA GLY A 79 -12.64 11.24 -16.47
C GLY A 79 -11.47 11.66 -17.35
N VAL A 80 -10.51 10.76 -17.58
CA VAL A 80 -9.31 11.00 -18.39
C VAL A 80 -9.72 11.31 -19.82
N ASP A 81 -9.22 12.40 -20.36
CA ASP A 81 -9.50 12.84 -21.73
C ASP A 81 -8.70 12.01 -22.74
N THR A 82 -9.32 10.95 -23.26
CA THR A 82 -8.73 10.12 -24.32
C THR A 82 -9.28 10.52 -25.70
N LYS A 83 -8.62 10.03 -26.77
CA LYS A 83 -9.13 10.19 -28.15
C LYS A 83 -10.52 9.57 -28.36
N ALA A 84 -10.89 8.58 -27.55
CA ALA A 84 -12.18 7.91 -27.59
C ALA A 84 -13.21 8.53 -26.61
N GLY A 85 -12.94 9.72 -26.08
CA GLY A 85 -13.75 10.40 -25.07
C GLY A 85 -13.24 10.17 -23.64
N LYS A 86 -14.02 10.61 -22.66
CA LYS A 86 -13.66 10.48 -21.24
C LYS A 86 -13.71 9.02 -20.79
N LYS A 87 -12.66 8.57 -20.11
CA LYS A 87 -12.51 7.20 -19.58
C LYS A 87 -12.10 7.18 -18.12
N GLU A 88 -12.53 6.16 -17.40
CA GLU A 88 -11.88 5.74 -16.16
C GLU A 88 -10.77 4.75 -16.54
N LEU A 89 -9.53 5.09 -16.21
CA LEU A 89 -8.34 4.34 -16.58
C LEU A 89 -7.71 3.68 -15.37
N LEU A 90 -7.24 2.45 -15.59
CA LEU A 90 -6.34 1.74 -14.70
C LEU A 90 -4.93 1.83 -15.27
N VAL A 91 -3.97 2.27 -14.48
CA VAL A 91 -2.54 2.27 -14.84
C VAL A 91 -1.85 1.16 -14.05
N VAL A 92 -1.37 0.14 -14.76
CA VAL A 92 -0.75 -1.05 -14.17
C VAL A 92 0.73 -1.07 -14.53
N ALA A 93 1.58 -1.24 -13.52
CA ALA A 93 2.99 -1.53 -13.71
C ALA A 93 3.24 -3.04 -13.81
N GLY A 94 4.04 -3.44 -14.78
CA GLY A 94 4.59 -4.78 -14.90
C GLY A 94 6.09 -4.78 -14.62
N ILE A 95 6.59 -5.85 -14.00
CA ILE A 95 8.00 -6.03 -13.68
C ILE A 95 8.91 -6.07 -14.91
N SER A 96 8.32 -6.29 -16.08
CA SER A 96 9.01 -6.34 -17.37
C SER A 96 9.34 -4.95 -17.95
N ASP A 97 9.42 -3.90 -17.13
CA ASP A 97 9.59 -2.49 -17.54
C ASP A 97 8.43 -2.00 -18.43
N ASP A 98 7.22 -2.44 -18.08
CA ASP A 98 6.01 -2.13 -18.82
C ASP A 98 5.01 -1.33 -17.98
N ILE A 99 4.38 -0.34 -18.61
CA ILE A 99 3.18 0.33 -18.12
C ILE A 99 2.03 0.02 -19.07
N PHE A 100 0.91 -0.41 -18.50
CA PHE A 100 -0.33 -0.68 -19.23
C PHE A 100 -1.41 0.31 -18.79
N ALA A 101 -2.21 0.80 -19.74
CA ALA A 101 -3.49 1.41 -19.42
C ALA A 101 -4.65 0.52 -19.84
N VAL A 102 -5.62 0.37 -18.96
CA VAL A 102 -6.82 -0.45 -19.17
C VAL A 102 -8.06 0.39 -18.92
N ASP A 103 -9.06 0.28 -19.80
CA ASP A 103 -10.38 0.87 -19.58
C ASP A 103 -11.05 0.12 -18.42
N ALA A 104 -11.29 0.84 -17.32
CA ALA A 104 -11.84 0.27 -16.11
C ALA A 104 -13.28 -0.27 -16.28
N LEU A 105 -14.00 0.19 -17.31
CA LEU A 105 -15.36 -0.30 -17.61
C LEU A 105 -15.34 -1.67 -18.28
N THR A 106 -14.46 -1.86 -19.26
CA THR A 106 -14.50 -3.03 -20.16
C THR A 106 -13.36 -4.02 -19.91
N GLY A 107 -12.32 -3.63 -19.18
CA GLY A 107 -11.09 -4.40 -19.06
C GLY A 107 -10.22 -4.36 -20.32
N THR A 108 -10.53 -3.54 -21.31
CA THR A 108 -9.77 -3.46 -22.55
C THR A 108 -8.46 -2.70 -22.34
N GLN A 109 -7.32 -3.30 -22.68
CA GLN A 109 -6.05 -2.59 -22.74
C GLN A 109 -6.12 -1.52 -23.83
N LEU A 110 -5.90 -0.26 -23.46
CA LEU A 110 -5.93 0.88 -24.37
C LEU A 110 -4.56 1.15 -25.00
N TRP A 111 -3.51 1.06 -24.19
CA TRP A 111 -2.13 1.24 -24.63
C TRP A 111 -1.17 0.51 -23.69
N ARG A 112 0.04 0.27 -24.18
CA ARG A 112 1.20 -0.26 -23.45
C ARG A 112 2.41 0.58 -23.80
N LYS A 113 3.23 0.91 -22.79
CA LYS A 113 4.55 1.51 -22.95
C LYS A 113 5.57 0.56 -22.35
N HIS A 114 6.44 0.04 -23.19
CA HIS A 114 7.67 -0.63 -22.76
C HIS A 114 8.78 0.42 -22.66
N PHE A 115 9.48 0.46 -21.53
CA PHE A 115 10.61 1.37 -21.35
C PHE A 115 11.85 0.83 -22.07
N ASP A 116 12.60 1.72 -22.71
CA ASP A 116 13.95 1.33 -23.10
C ASP A 116 14.79 1.14 -21.83
N ASN A 117 15.74 0.21 -21.89
CA ASN A 117 16.58 -0.10 -20.75
C ASN A 117 18.04 0.19 -21.13
N THR A 118 18.69 1.06 -20.36
CA THR A 118 20.10 1.46 -20.57
C THR A 118 21.09 0.69 -19.71
N TRP A 119 20.62 -0.30 -18.95
CA TRP A 119 21.42 -1.10 -18.04
C TRP A 119 21.32 -2.59 -18.36
N ALA A 120 22.40 -3.32 -18.10
CA ALA A 120 22.43 -4.78 -18.20
C ALA A 120 23.04 -5.38 -16.92
N PRO A 121 22.58 -6.56 -16.47
CA PRO A 121 23.21 -7.29 -15.37
C PRO A 121 24.70 -7.53 -15.61
N ASP A 122 25.53 -7.22 -14.63
CA ASP A 122 26.99 -7.37 -14.69
C ASP A 122 27.48 -8.79 -14.30
N GLY A 123 26.57 -9.73 -14.07
CA GLY A 123 26.89 -11.12 -13.69
C GLY A 123 27.43 -11.31 -12.26
N ASN A 124 27.62 -10.23 -11.48
CA ASN A 124 28.26 -10.27 -10.15
C ASN A 124 27.35 -10.74 -8.99
N GLY A 125 26.25 -11.44 -9.30
CA GLY A 125 25.36 -12.07 -8.30
C GLY A 125 24.47 -11.12 -7.48
N ARG A 126 24.62 -9.78 -7.58
CA ARG A 126 23.71 -8.78 -6.98
C ARG A 126 22.61 -8.29 -7.94
N SER A 127 22.51 -8.94 -9.10
CA SER A 127 21.62 -8.57 -10.21
C SER A 127 20.40 -9.48 -10.37
N GLY A 128 20.17 -10.42 -9.44
CA GLY A 128 19.04 -11.36 -9.47
C GLY A 128 18.79 -12.07 -8.14
N GLY A 129 17.70 -12.85 -8.04
CA GLY A 129 17.30 -13.63 -6.87
C GLY A 129 16.01 -13.14 -6.21
N THR A 130 15.40 -13.97 -5.35
CA THR A 130 14.06 -13.73 -4.75
C THR A 130 13.87 -12.32 -4.17
N LEU A 131 14.89 -11.79 -3.49
CA LEU A 131 14.86 -10.45 -2.89
C LEU A 131 15.19 -9.32 -3.88
N CYS A 132 15.93 -9.61 -4.95
CA CYS A 132 16.34 -8.65 -5.99
C CYS A 132 15.94 -9.19 -7.37
N PRO A 133 14.64 -9.27 -7.68
CA PRO A 133 14.15 -9.93 -8.90
C PRO A 133 14.54 -9.21 -10.20
N GLY A 134 14.97 -7.96 -10.09
CA GLY A 134 15.18 -7.06 -11.22
C GLY A 134 13.87 -6.61 -11.86
N GLY A 135 13.96 -5.65 -12.77
CA GLY A 135 12.80 -5.03 -13.41
C GLY A 135 12.29 -3.79 -12.66
N GLN A 136 11.16 -3.28 -13.13
CA GLN A 136 10.40 -2.23 -12.46
C GLN A 136 9.68 -2.79 -11.23
N LEU A 137 9.93 -2.22 -10.04
CA LEU A 137 9.44 -2.77 -8.76
C LEU A 137 8.58 -1.81 -7.94
N ALA A 138 8.59 -0.52 -8.26
CA ALA A 138 7.73 0.45 -7.60
C ALA A 138 6.37 0.50 -8.27
N VAL A 139 5.30 0.50 -7.46
CA VAL A 139 4.00 1.01 -7.91
C VAL A 139 4.19 2.47 -8.33
N PRO A 140 3.73 2.88 -9.53
CA PRO A 140 3.79 4.26 -9.98
C PRO A 140 3.05 5.22 -9.04
N VAL A 141 3.13 6.51 -9.34
CA VAL A 141 2.23 7.53 -8.80
C VAL A 141 1.69 8.39 -9.93
N MET A 142 0.45 8.88 -9.79
CA MET A 142 -0.15 9.83 -10.74
C MET A 142 -0.37 11.20 -10.11
N GLY A 143 -0.17 12.24 -10.91
CA GLY A 143 -0.57 13.61 -10.57
C GLY A 143 -1.61 14.13 -11.57
N MET A 144 -2.73 14.65 -11.08
CA MET A 144 -3.68 15.38 -11.93
C MET A 144 -3.12 16.78 -12.21
N THR A 145 -2.81 17.07 -13.48
CA THR A 145 -2.23 18.36 -13.90
C THR A 145 -3.31 19.37 -14.32
N ALA A 146 -4.46 18.87 -14.76
CA ALA A 146 -5.70 19.61 -14.99
C ALA A 146 -6.88 18.61 -14.95
N PRO A 147 -8.14 19.05 -14.82
CA PRO A 147 -9.29 18.14 -14.86
C PRO A 147 -9.25 17.24 -16.11
N GLY A 148 -9.24 15.92 -15.91
CA GLY A 148 -9.14 14.92 -16.98
C GLY A 148 -7.74 14.71 -17.58
N LYS A 149 -6.71 15.41 -17.07
CA LYS A 149 -5.31 15.27 -17.51
C LYS A 149 -4.43 14.79 -16.35
N TYR A 150 -3.78 13.66 -16.55
CA TYR A 150 -2.95 13.02 -15.53
C TYR A 150 -1.58 12.69 -16.11
N THR A 151 -0.56 12.89 -15.29
CA THR A 151 0.81 12.43 -15.57
C THR A 151 1.10 11.23 -14.68
N ILE A 152 1.61 10.16 -15.28
CA ILE A 152 2.12 8.97 -14.60
C ILE A 152 3.61 9.16 -14.37
N TYR A 153 4.05 8.90 -13.14
CA TYR A 153 5.45 8.86 -12.74
C TYR A 153 5.80 7.40 -12.41
N ALA A 154 6.77 6.82 -13.11
CA ALA A 154 7.20 5.43 -12.94
C ALA A 154 8.72 5.31 -13.01
N VAL A 155 9.30 4.30 -12.37
CA VAL A 155 10.76 4.07 -12.37
C VAL A 155 11.07 2.76 -13.10
N SER A 156 11.83 2.84 -14.19
CA SER A 156 12.32 1.67 -14.93
C SER A 156 13.46 0.98 -14.18
N TRP A 157 13.79 -0.25 -14.58
CA TRP A 157 14.85 -1.05 -13.98
C TRP A 157 16.23 -0.37 -14.03
N ASP A 158 16.49 0.44 -15.06
CA ASP A 158 17.71 1.25 -15.18
C ASP A 158 17.72 2.51 -14.27
N GLY A 159 16.70 2.68 -13.45
CA GLY A 159 16.63 3.72 -12.42
C GLY A 159 16.23 5.11 -12.93
N ARG A 160 15.75 5.20 -14.18
CA ARG A 160 15.21 6.45 -14.72
C ARG A 160 13.75 6.65 -14.32
N LEU A 161 13.40 7.89 -13.99
CA LEU A 161 12.02 8.34 -13.79
C LEU A 161 11.40 8.70 -15.13
N TRP A 162 10.32 8.00 -15.46
CA TRP A 162 9.49 8.21 -16.64
C TRP A 162 8.27 9.05 -16.30
N GLN A 163 7.92 9.95 -17.23
CA GLN A 163 6.76 10.83 -17.11
C GLN A 163 5.88 10.62 -18.33
N LEU A 164 4.71 10.01 -18.15
CA LEU A 164 3.81 9.64 -19.24
C LEU A 164 2.46 10.33 -19.13
N ASN A 165 1.86 10.69 -20.26
CA ASN A 165 0.47 11.09 -20.34
C ASN A 165 -0.43 9.87 -20.12
N ALA A 166 -1.32 9.91 -19.13
CA ALA A 166 -2.20 8.78 -18.82
C ALA A 166 -3.17 8.44 -19.97
N ALA A 167 -3.50 9.40 -20.83
CA ALA A 167 -4.48 9.19 -21.90
C ALA A 167 -3.97 8.28 -23.03
N ASP A 168 -2.66 8.32 -23.32
CA ASP A 168 -2.08 7.66 -24.51
C ASP A 168 -0.67 7.09 -24.33
N GLY A 169 -0.08 7.20 -23.14
CA GLY A 169 1.25 6.66 -22.82
C GLY A 169 2.40 7.43 -23.46
N THR A 170 2.15 8.60 -24.07
CA THR A 170 3.21 9.44 -24.63
C THR A 170 4.06 10.08 -23.53
N GLU A 171 5.37 10.20 -23.78
CA GLU A 171 6.28 10.86 -22.84
C GLU A 171 5.97 12.36 -22.78
N VAL A 172 5.74 12.88 -21.58
CA VAL A 172 5.55 14.34 -21.35
C VAL A 172 6.85 15.06 -21.00
N ALA A 173 7.89 14.27 -20.68
CA ALA A 173 9.26 14.73 -20.48
C ALA A 173 10.22 13.57 -20.78
N PRO A 174 11.49 13.85 -21.17
CA PRO A 174 12.51 12.82 -21.30
C PRO A 174 12.71 12.03 -20.00
N PRO A 175 13.07 10.73 -20.05
CA PRO A 175 13.42 9.96 -18.86
C PRO A 175 14.61 10.57 -18.11
N GLU A 176 14.45 10.81 -16.81
CA GLU A 176 15.45 11.49 -15.97
C GLU A 176 16.12 10.52 -15.00
N LYS A 177 17.38 10.77 -14.63
CA LYS A 177 18.06 9.96 -13.61
C LYS A 177 17.43 10.19 -12.24
N PHE A 178 17.05 9.13 -11.55
CA PHE A 178 16.46 9.21 -10.21
C PHE A 178 17.18 8.33 -9.20
N ILE A 179 17.33 7.05 -9.48
CA ILE A 179 17.99 6.07 -8.62
C ILE A 179 19.07 5.35 -9.43
N PRO A 180 20.15 4.83 -8.83
CA PRO A 180 21.05 3.97 -9.59
C PRO A 180 20.30 2.73 -10.12
N PRO A 181 20.73 2.17 -11.27
CA PRO A 181 20.11 1.00 -11.87
C PRO A 181 19.97 -0.17 -10.89
N ASN A 182 18.92 -0.97 -11.06
CA ASN A 182 18.59 -2.12 -10.23
C ASN A 182 18.42 -1.80 -8.73
N GLY A 183 18.10 -0.55 -8.37
CA GLY A 183 18.06 -0.08 -6.98
C GLY A 183 16.83 -0.45 -6.13
N LYS A 184 15.88 -1.21 -6.68
CA LYS A 184 14.64 -1.67 -6.01
C LYS A 184 13.92 -0.58 -5.18
N PRO A 185 13.34 0.44 -5.85
CA PRO A 185 12.44 1.37 -5.19
C PRO A 185 11.11 0.69 -4.80
N TYR A 186 10.52 1.12 -3.69
CA TYR A 186 9.15 0.78 -3.29
C TYR A 186 8.16 1.84 -3.80
N ALA A 187 6.86 1.59 -3.63
CA ALA A 187 5.78 2.40 -4.22
C ALA A 187 6.02 3.92 -4.10
N LEU A 188 5.86 4.62 -5.21
CA LEU A 188 6.12 6.05 -5.29
C LEU A 188 5.04 6.86 -4.56
N ASN A 189 5.46 7.98 -3.97
CA ASN A 189 4.58 9.01 -3.42
C ASN A 189 4.80 10.33 -4.17
N LEU A 190 3.81 11.22 -4.17
CA LEU A 190 3.90 12.52 -4.83
C LEU A 190 3.27 13.59 -3.96
N GLN A 191 4.03 14.62 -3.62
CA GLN A 191 3.51 15.78 -2.92
C GLN A 191 4.25 17.02 -3.41
N ARG A 192 3.52 18.12 -3.65
CA ARG A 192 4.06 19.45 -3.99
C ARG A 192 5.09 19.45 -5.14
N GLY A 193 4.90 18.58 -6.13
CA GLY A 193 5.80 18.49 -7.30
C GLY A 193 7.09 17.71 -7.06
N THR A 194 7.17 16.94 -5.97
CA THR A 194 8.32 16.07 -5.66
C THR A 194 7.85 14.62 -5.55
N VAL A 195 8.51 13.74 -6.29
CA VAL A 195 8.31 12.28 -6.23
C VAL A 195 9.18 11.72 -5.10
N TYR A 196 8.64 10.87 -4.26
CA TYR A 196 9.35 10.22 -3.16
C TYR A 196 9.31 8.71 -3.27
N ALA A 197 10.37 8.06 -2.79
CA ALA A 197 10.47 6.60 -2.70
C ALA A 197 11.37 6.19 -1.53
N SER A 198 11.42 4.88 -1.27
CA SER A 198 12.43 4.26 -0.42
C SER A 198 13.06 3.06 -1.14
N THR A 199 14.25 2.65 -0.70
CA THR A 199 14.96 1.50 -1.26
C THR A 199 15.23 0.44 -0.19
N ALA A 200 15.34 -0.82 -0.61
CA ALA A 200 15.69 -1.91 0.29
C ALA A 200 16.45 -3.05 -0.41
N GLN A 201 16.91 -4.02 0.39
CA GLN A 201 17.60 -5.25 -0.03
C GLN A 201 18.92 -5.10 -0.80
N GLY A 202 19.46 -3.89 -0.96
CA GLY A 202 20.82 -3.71 -1.48
C GLY A 202 20.98 -4.03 -2.97
N CYS A 203 19.86 -4.11 -3.70
CA CYS A 203 19.85 -4.51 -5.11
C CYS A 203 20.66 -3.53 -5.95
N GLY A 204 21.46 -4.06 -6.89
CA GLY A 204 22.36 -3.23 -7.71
C GLY A 204 23.46 -2.53 -6.91
N GLY A 205 23.68 -2.88 -5.63
CA GLY A 205 24.58 -2.18 -4.72
C GLY A 205 24.01 -0.87 -4.16
N VAL A 206 22.72 -0.58 -4.39
CA VAL A 206 22.05 0.60 -3.86
C VAL A 206 21.71 0.39 -2.39
N THR A 207 22.30 1.21 -1.53
CA THR A 207 22.03 1.16 -0.08
C THR A 207 20.59 1.58 0.25
N HIS A 208 20.17 1.31 1.47
CA HIS A 208 18.85 1.63 2.00
C HIS A 208 18.74 3.13 2.26
N MET A 209 17.79 3.79 1.59
CA MET A 209 17.66 5.24 1.65
C MET A 209 16.23 5.70 1.40
N PHE A 210 15.93 6.90 1.91
CA PHE A 210 14.87 7.74 1.39
C PHE A 210 15.35 8.41 0.10
N LEU A 211 14.45 8.58 -0.87
CA LEU A 211 14.71 9.26 -2.12
C LEU A 211 13.64 10.31 -2.39
N SER A 212 14.05 11.42 -2.98
CA SER A 212 13.16 12.42 -3.54
C SER A 212 13.67 12.91 -4.89
N PHE A 213 12.74 13.26 -5.79
CA PHE A 213 13.01 13.87 -7.08
C PHE A 213 12.09 15.07 -7.27
N ASP A 214 12.65 16.28 -7.27
CA ASP A 214 11.89 17.51 -7.52
C ASP A 214 11.68 17.68 -9.04
N LEU A 215 10.42 17.66 -9.47
CA LEU A 215 10.05 17.67 -10.89
C LEU A 215 10.40 18.98 -11.60
N LYS A 216 10.55 20.09 -10.86
CA LYS A 216 10.84 21.41 -11.41
C LYS A 216 12.34 21.61 -11.61
N THR A 217 13.13 21.27 -10.61
CA THR A 217 14.59 21.45 -10.58
C THR A 217 15.33 20.25 -11.17
N LYS A 218 14.65 19.11 -11.31
CA LYS A 218 15.21 17.83 -11.77
C LYS A 218 16.35 17.33 -10.88
N ARG A 219 16.28 17.67 -9.59
CA ARG A 219 17.28 17.27 -8.60
C ARG A 219 16.77 16.09 -7.80
N THR A 220 17.67 15.14 -7.59
CA THR A 220 17.46 14.04 -6.65
C THR A 220 18.12 14.38 -5.32
N SER A 221 17.44 14.10 -4.22
CA SER A 221 18.04 14.07 -2.88
C SER A 221 17.81 12.70 -2.24
N ASN A 222 18.76 12.27 -1.40
CA ASN A 222 18.67 11.05 -0.63
C ASN A 222 19.00 11.29 0.84
N PHE A 223 18.47 10.43 1.71
CA PHE A 223 18.87 10.36 3.11
C PHE A 223 19.10 8.90 3.49
N LEU A 224 20.26 8.61 4.07
CA LEU A 224 20.66 7.26 4.47
C LEU A 224 20.49 7.14 6.00
N PRO A 225 19.53 6.35 6.50
CA PRO A 225 19.35 6.15 7.95
C PRO A 225 20.39 5.23 8.57
N SER A 226 21.30 4.62 7.77
CA SER A 226 22.30 3.65 8.23
C SER A 226 21.70 2.48 9.06
N GLY A 227 20.48 2.08 8.71
CA GLY A 227 19.78 0.90 9.21
C GLY A 227 19.49 -0.10 8.08
N GLY A 228 18.66 -1.11 8.34
CA GLY A 228 18.26 -2.10 7.34
C GLY A 228 17.27 -1.54 6.30
N GLY A 229 16.81 -2.41 5.40
CA GLY A 229 15.97 -2.01 4.26
C GLY A 229 14.68 -1.28 4.64
N LEU A 230 14.24 -0.36 3.77
CA LEU A 230 12.99 0.39 3.92
C LEU A 230 11.92 -0.20 2.99
N TRP A 231 11.41 -1.40 3.32
CA TRP A 231 10.70 -2.30 2.40
C TRP A 231 9.17 -2.40 2.59
N GLY A 232 8.55 -1.38 3.15
CA GLY A 232 7.10 -1.27 3.24
C GLY A 232 6.45 -1.16 1.86
N ARG A 233 5.43 -1.96 1.62
CA ARG A 233 4.82 -2.15 0.29
C ARG A 233 4.20 -0.89 -0.30
N ARG A 234 3.58 -0.06 0.54
CA ARG A 234 3.05 1.26 0.15
C ARG A 234 4.14 2.33 0.04
N GLY A 235 5.41 1.97 0.20
CA GLY A 235 6.53 2.90 0.23
C GLY A 235 6.41 3.88 1.40
N VAL A 236 6.95 5.07 1.21
CA VAL A 236 6.99 6.12 2.25
C VAL A 236 5.60 6.75 2.48
N ALA A 237 5.32 7.12 3.74
CA ALA A 237 4.16 7.94 4.10
C ALA A 237 4.56 9.39 4.31
N MET A 238 3.63 10.31 4.05
CA MET A 238 3.89 11.75 4.11
C MET A 238 2.78 12.48 4.87
N SER A 239 3.18 13.35 5.78
CA SER A 239 2.26 14.29 6.46
C SER A 239 1.93 15.50 5.57
N PRO A 240 0.84 16.23 5.88
CA PRO A 240 0.47 17.44 5.14
C PRO A 240 1.55 18.53 5.10
N ASP A 241 2.46 18.56 6.08
CA ASP A 241 3.55 19.55 6.17
C ASP A 241 4.78 19.19 5.31
N GLY A 242 4.83 17.98 4.73
CA GLY A 242 5.91 17.49 3.87
C GLY A 242 6.94 16.60 4.56
N THR A 243 6.73 16.23 5.82
CA THR A 243 7.58 15.24 6.50
C THR A 243 7.29 13.82 5.97
N VAL A 244 8.34 13.06 5.72
CA VAL A 244 8.32 11.74 5.10
C VAL A 244 8.74 10.70 6.13
N TYR A 245 7.97 9.63 6.27
CA TYR A 245 8.14 8.61 7.30
C TYR A 245 8.37 7.23 6.67
N MET A 246 9.28 6.47 7.26
CA MET A 246 9.47 5.06 6.92
C MET A 246 10.08 4.26 8.07
N GLY A 247 9.73 2.97 8.14
CA GLY A 247 10.38 2.01 9.01
C GLY A 247 11.69 1.48 8.41
N THR A 248 12.66 1.19 9.27
CA THR A 248 13.92 0.56 8.91
C THR A 248 13.95 -0.88 9.40
N GLY A 249 14.47 -1.77 8.56
CA GLY A 249 14.76 -3.15 8.95
C GLY A 249 16.05 -3.30 9.77
N ASP A 250 16.59 -4.50 9.75
CA ASP A 250 17.76 -4.97 10.49
C ASP A 250 18.92 -3.96 10.56
N GLY A 251 19.19 -3.50 11.77
CA GLY A 251 20.39 -2.73 12.07
C GLY A 251 20.40 -2.23 13.52
N PRO A 252 21.56 -1.77 14.00
CA PRO A 252 21.63 -1.15 15.32
C PRO A 252 20.77 0.11 15.37
N PHE A 253 20.05 0.27 16.49
CA PHE A 253 19.45 1.53 16.86
C PHE A 253 20.42 2.27 17.80
N ASP A 254 21.25 3.12 17.21
CA ASP A 254 22.27 3.91 17.90
C ASP A 254 22.31 5.32 17.27
N PRO A 255 21.34 6.19 17.64
CA PRO A 255 21.19 7.50 17.04
C PRO A 255 22.38 8.43 17.29
N GLU A 256 23.12 8.24 18.40
CA GLU A 256 24.32 9.04 18.73
C GLU A 256 25.43 8.84 17.69
N ASN A 257 25.49 7.66 17.06
CA ASN A 257 26.40 7.34 15.97
C ASN A 257 25.72 7.35 14.59
N GLY A 258 24.49 7.86 14.51
CA GLY A 258 23.75 7.99 13.25
C GLY A 258 23.19 6.69 12.68
N HIS A 259 23.05 5.64 13.50
CA HIS A 259 22.46 4.36 13.11
C HIS A 259 20.99 4.29 13.55
N LEU A 260 20.07 4.23 12.58
CA LEU A 260 18.64 4.24 12.82
C LEU A 260 17.98 2.94 12.35
N GLY A 261 18.58 1.77 12.65
CA GLY A 261 18.01 0.45 12.33
C GLY A 261 16.89 0.01 13.28
N ASN A 262 16.00 -0.88 12.83
CA ASN A 262 14.81 -1.35 13.58
C ASN A 262 14.02 -0.22 14.26
N GLY A 263 13.84 0.90 13.55
CA GLY A 263 13.18 2.12 14.02
C GLY A 263 12.23 2.72 12.98
N LEU A 264 11.52 3.79 13.36
CA LEU A 264 10.80 4.67 12.45
C LEU A 264 11.61 5.96 12.28
N VAL A 265 11.79 6.40 11.04
CA VAL A 265 12.60 7.57 10.70
C VAL A 265 11.73 8.60 9.98
N ALA A 266 11.90 9.86 10.33
CA ALA A 266 11.25 11.01 9.72
C ALA A 266 12.28 11.93 9.05
N VAL A 267 12.08 12.22 7.77
CA VAL A 267 12.92 13.14 7.00
C VAL A 267 12.08 14.21 6.33
N LYS A 268 12.65 15.39 6.09
CA LYS A 268 11.99 16.48 5.38
C LYS A 268 12.98 17.19 4.48
N ALA A 269 12.54 17.59 3.30
CA ALA A 269 13.33 18.44 2.43
C ALA A 269 13.48 19.83 3.07
N ASP A 270 14.70 20.33 3.16
CA ASP A 270 14.96 21.73 3.52
C ASP A 270 14.70 22.68 2.32
N GLU A 271 14.98 23.97 2.50
CA GLU A 271 14.76 25.00 1.46
C GLU A 271 15.58 24.75 0.17
N THR A 272 16.65 23.96 0.24
CA THR A 272 17.48 23.60 -0.91
C THR A 272 16.98 22.34 -1.63
N GLY A 273 15.99 21.67 -1.05
CA GLY A 273 15.49 20.37 -1.51
C GLY A 273 16.26 19.18 -0.96
N GLU A 274 17.19 19.39 -0.01
CA GLU A 274 17.96 18.30 0.59
C GLU A 274 17.16 17.63 1.71
N LEU A 275 17.03 16.29 1.67
CA LEU A 275 16.39 15.52 2.73
C LEU A 275 17.22 15.54 4.01
N LYS A 276 16.65 16.09 5.09
CA LYS A 276 17.25 16.15 6.42
C LYS A 276 16.45 15.30 7.40
N LEU A 277 17.14 14.68 8.35
CA LEU A 277 16.52 14.03 9.50
C LEU A 277 15.75 15.07 10.33
N THR A 278 14.48 14.81 10.60
CA THR A 278 13.63 15.66 11.46
C THR A 278 13.11 14.94 12.69
N GLY A 279 13.21 13.60 12.73
CA GLY A 279 12.84 12.81 13.89
C GLY A 279 13.14 11.34 13.69
N TYR A 280 13.20 10.60 14.79
CA TYR A 280 13.35 9.16 14.79
C TYR A 280 12.69 8.57 16.04
N TYR A 281 12.29 7.30 15.94
CA TYR A 281 11.71 6.54 17.03
C TYR A 281 12.28 5.13 17.03
N GLY A 282 12.76 4.66 18.18
CA GLY A 282 13.18 3.28 18.39
C GLY A 282 12.32 2.63 19.46
N PRO A 283 11.65 1.48 19.19
CA PRO A 283 11.00 0.73 20.25
C PRO A 283 11.98 0.44 21.39
N SER A 284 11.49 0.39 22.63
CA SER A 284 12.32 0.10 23.80
C SER A 284 13.12 -1.22 23.68
N ASN A 285 12.66 -2.14 22.83
CA ASN A 285 13.24 -3.44 22.52
C ASN A 285 13.89 -3.53 21.13
N ALA A 286 14.26 -2.41 20.48
CA ALA A 286 14.82 -2.38 19.12
C ALA A 286 16.01 -3.34 18.93
N GLU A 287 16.87 -3.45 19.93
CA GLU A 287 18.06 -4.32 19.91
C GLU A 287 17.69 -5.80 19.94
N TRP A 288 16.56 -6.15 20.56
CA TRP A 288 16.01 -7.51 20.52
C TRP A 288 15.31 -7.78 19.18
N LEU A 289 14.58 -6.80 18.65
CA LEU A 289 13.97 -6.91 17.32
C LEU A 289 15.01 -7.19 16.25
N TRP A 290 16.12 -6.44 16.25
CA TRP A 290 17.24 -6.65 15.35
C TRP A 290 17.84 -8.05 15.50
N LYS A 291 18.09 -8.51 16.73
CA LYS A 291 18.65 -9.87 16.95
C LYS A 291 17.74 -10.98 16.41
N ARG A 292 16.44 -10.71 16.32
CA ARG A 292 15.42 -11.66 15.89
C ARG A 292 14.96 -11.44 14.45
N ASP A 293 15.54 -10.51 13.68
CA ASP A 293 15.03 -10.13 12.35
C ASP A 293 13.52 -9.83 12.39
N LEU A 294 13.11 -9.04 13.39
CA LEU A 294 11.74 -8.54 13.53
C LEU A 294 11.62 -7.10 13.05
N ASP A 295 12.09 -6.88 11.81
CA ASP A 295 12.09 -5.61 11.10
C ASP A 295 10.84 -4.75 11.31
N ILE A 296 11.04 -3.44 11.44
CA ILE A 296 9.98 -2.45 11.24
C ILE A 296 9.82 -2.25 9.73
N ASN A 297 9.19 -3.24 9.11
CA ASN A 297 9.17 -3.42 7.66
C ASN A 297 7.96 -2.84 6.95
N VAL A 298 6.93 -2.45 7.69
CA VAL A 298 5.64 -2.08 7.13
C VAL A 298 5.59 -0.58 6.91
N SER A 299 5.04 -0.15 5.77
CA SER A 299 4.80 1.27 5.49
C SER A 299 4.00 1.86 6.65
N PRO A 300 4.52 2.89 7.35
CA PRO A 300 3.74 3.54 8.38
C PRO A 300 2.56 4.29 7.75
N MET A 301 1.60 4.68 8.56
CA MET A 301 0.54 5.62 8.16
C MET A 301 0.77 6.95 8.87
N SER A 302 0.58 8.06 8.15
CA SER A 302 0.57 9.42 8.71
C SER A 302 -0.82 10.01 8.53
N PHE A 303 -1.46 10.41 9.63
CA PHE A 303 -2.85 10.89 9.58
C PHE A 303 -3.15 11.86 10.71
N ASP A 304 -4.20 12.67 10.51
CA ASP A 304 -4.68 13.63 11.49
C ASP A 304 -6.03 13.14 12.00
N HIS A 305 -6.25 13.22 13.31
CA HIS A 305 -7.52 12.82 13.92
C HIS A 305 -7.83 13.69 15.13
N LYS A 306 -9.03 14.27 15.18
CA LYS A 306 -9.51 15.12 16.30
C LYS A 306 -8.48 16.19 16.74
N GLY A 307 -7.84 16.84 15.76
CA GLY A 307 -6.86 17.91 16.00
C GLY A 307 -5.48 17.44 16.49
N ARG A 308 -5.17 16.15 16.39
CA ARG A 308 -3.87 15.55 16.74
C ARG A 308 -3.24 14.91 15.52
N HIS A 309 -1.91 14.87 15.52
CA HIS A 309 -1.09 14.44 14.41
C HIS A 309 -0.43 13.10 14.73
N PHE A 310 -0.78 12.04 14.00
CA PHE A 310 -0.35 10.68 14.33
C PHE A 310 0.54 10.09 13.25
N VAL A 311 1.46 9.24 13.70
CA VAL A 311 2.06 8.19 12.87
C VAL A 311 1.79 6.84 13.54
N ALA A 312 1.36 5.86 12.76
CA ALA A 312 1.24 4.49 13.20
C ALA A 312 2.19 3.60 12.41
N GLY A 313 3.03 2.83 13.11
CA GLY A 313 3.94 1.85 12.49
C GLY A 313 3.76 0.47 13.11
N THR A 314 4.23 -0.56 12.39
CA THR A 314 4.17 -1.97 12.81
C THR A 314 5.35 -2.74 12.22
N SER A 315 5.47 -4.02 12.53
CA SER A 315 6.64 -4.84 12.25
C SER A 315 6.28 -6.32 12.15
N LYS A 316 7.28 -7.13 11.78
CA LYS A 316 7.27 -8.58 11.96
C LYS A 316 7.02 -9.01 13.43
N GLU A 317 7.30 -8.15 14.42
CA GLU A 317 6.92 -8.42 15.83
C GLU A 317 5.41 -8.59 15.98
N CYS A 318 4.60 -7.99 15.11
CA CYS A 318 3.14 -8.01 15.20
C CYS A 318 2.56 -7.14 16.32
N ARG A 319 3.03 -5.89 16.41
CA ARG A 319 2.47 -4.85 17.28
C ARG A 319 2.33 -3.53 16.53
N VAL A 320 1.44 -2.66 17.00
CA VAL A 320 1.34 -1.28 16.50
C VAL A 320 1.91 -0.32 17.53
N TRP A 321 2.76 0.59 17.07
CA TRP A 321 3.19 1.78 17.79
C TRP A 321 2.44 2.99 17.25
N LEU A 322 1.74 3.68 18.13
CA LEU A 322 1.10 4.96 17.85
C LEU A 322 2.00 6.08 18.38
N LEU A 323 2.43 6.97 17.50
CA LEU A 323 3.32 8.09 17.78
C LEU A 323 2.59 9.42 17.60
N ASP A 324 3.03 10.43 18.34
CA ASP A 324 2.72 11.84 18.07
C ASP A 324 3.73 12.34 17.03
N ARG A 325 3.27 13.00 15.96
CA ARG A 325 4.20 13.62 14.99
C ARG A 325 4.88 14.86 15.56
N ASP A 326 4.24 15.54 16.51
CA ASP A 326 4.75 16.78 17.10
C ASP A 326 5.77 16.48 18.22
N GLU A 327 5.77 15.26 18.75
CA GLU A 327 6.67 14.76 19.80
C GLU A 327 7.12 13.33 19.45
N PHE A 328 7.87 13.22 18.35
CA PHE A 328 8.15 11.95 17.69
C PHE A 328 9.04 11.02 18.53
N GLY A 329 8.36 10.16 19.31
CA GLY A 329 8.99 9.25 20.26
C GLY A 329 9.20 9.83 21.66
N GLY A 330 8.63 10.99 21.99
CA GLY A 330 8.86 11.65 23.28
C GLY A 330 10.26 12.24 23.41
N ASP A 331 10.57 12.76 24.60
CA ASP A 331 11.90 13.30 24.94
C ASP A 331 13.05 12.29 24.77
N ASP A 332 12.76 10.99 24.84
CA ASP A 332 13.75 9.92 24.73
C ASP A 332 13.81 9.28 23.34
N HIS A 333 12.98 9.73 22.39
CA HIS A 333 12.80 9.11 21.07
C HIS A 333 12.48 7.60 21.12
N ARG A 334 11.94 7.11 22.25
CA ARG A 334 11.60 5.69 22.49
C ARG A 334 10.22 5.49 23.11
N THR A 335 9.54 6.57 23.50
CA THR A 335 8.22 6.55 24.14
C THR A 335 7.11 6.81 23.12
N PRO A 336 6.32 5.79 22.72
CA PRO A 336 5.14 6.01 21.90
C PRO A 336 3.98 6.55 22.74
N LEU A 337 2.98 7.18 22.09
CA LEU A 337 1.69 7.47 22.75
C LEU A 337 1.06 6.18 23.25
N PHE A 338 1.15 5.12 22.44
CA PHE A 338 0.64 3.80 22.80
C PHE A 338 1.37 2.68 22.05
N ARG A 339 1.49 1.52 22.70
CA ARG A 339 1.94 0.27 22.07
C ARG A 339 0.90 -0.80 22.35
N THR A 340 0.38 -1.43 21.30
CA THR A 340 -0.62 -2.49 21.46
C THR A 340 -0.05 -3.70 22.21
N PRO A 341 -0.91 -4.56 22.79
CA PRO A 341 -0.55 -5.95 23.03
C PRO A 341 -0.02 -6.61 21.75
N LEU A 342 0.67 -7.74 21.92
CA LEU A 342 1.09 -8.57 20.80
C LEU A 342 -0.16 -9.03 20.05
N ILE A 343 -0.21 -8.84 18.73
CA ILE A 343 -1.37 -9.18 17.90
C ILE A 343 -1.25 -10.63 17.43
N CYS A 344 -0.05 -11.04 17.06
CA CYS A 344 0.30 -12.37 16.57
C CYS A 344 1.79 -12.64 16.83
N ASN A 345 2.35 -13.74 16.31
CA ASN A 345 3.78 -14.03 16.39
C ASN A 345 4.35 -14.18 17.82
N ASP A 346 3.62 -14.88 18.69
CA ASP A 346 4.04 -15.18 20.08
C ASP A 346 5.42 -15.86 20.15
N ILE A 347 5.80 -16.61 19.11
CA ILE A 347 7.08 -17.31 19.03
C ILE A 347 8.23 -16.46 18.48
N ALA A 348 7.96 -15.20 18.10
CA ALA A 348 8.95 -14.27 17.56
C ALA A 348 9.66 -14.80 16.30
N ASN A 349 8.92 -15.44 15.39
CA ASN A 349 9.44 -15.95 14.13
C ASN A 349 9.62 -14.83 13.11
N TYR A 350 10.80 -14.74 12.52
CA TYR A 350 11.15 -13.70 11.54
C TYR A 350 10.55 -13.94 10.15
N ALA A 351 10.07 -15.14 9.87
CA ALA A 351 9.50 -15.55 8.59
C ALA A 351 8.07 -16.06 8.76
N ALA A 352 7.20 -15.77 7.78
CA ALA A 352 5.83 -16.31 7.71
C ALA A 352 4.91 -15.99 8.91
N GLN A 353 5.32 -15.13 9.85
CA GLN A 353 4.50 -14.61 10.94
C GLN A 353 4.78 -13.12 11.15
N GLY A 354 3.83 -12.40 11.73
CA GLY A 354 3.94 -10.95 11.92
C GLY A 354 3.12 -10.15 10.91
N VAL A 355 3.40 -8.85 10.80
CA VAL A 355 2.76 -7.98 9.82
C VAL A 355 3.70 -7.75 8.63
N TRP A 356 3.23 -8.08 7.43
CA TRP A 356 4.05 -8.05 6.21
C TRP A 356 3.48 -7.18 5.09
N GLY A 357 2.18 -6.91 5.08
CA GLY A 357 1.56 -6.02 4.11
C GLY A 357 1.29 -4.62 4.68
N ALA A 358 0.05 -4.14 4.66
CA ALA A 358 -0.27 -2.73 4.94
C ALA A 358 -1.52 -2.55 5.80
N MET A 359 -1.42 -1.64 6.79
CA MET A 359 -2.52 -1.28 7.68
C MET A 359 -3.55 -0.36 7.00
N ALA A 360 -4.71 -0.16 7.62
CA ALA A 360 -5.63 0.92 7.25
C ALA A 360 -6.03 1.76 8.46
N PHE A 361 -6.23 3.05 8.27
CA PHE A 361 -6.85 3.97 9.22
C PHE A 361 -8.05 4.65 8.56
N TRP A 362 -9.17 4.82 9.27
CA TRP A 362 -10.31 5.59 8.77
C TRP A 362 -11.11 6.22 9.92
N GLU A 363 -11.97 7.17 9.58
CA GLU A 363 -13.00 7.65 10.48
C GLU A 363 -14.36 7.07 10.06
N ASP A 364 -15.13 6.59 11.03
CA ASP A 364 -16.50 6.14 10.78
C ASP A 364 -17.47 7.33 10.66
N ALA A 365 -18.75 7.04 10.41
CA ALA A 365 -19.78 8.08 10.26
C ALA A 365 -20.02 8.92 11.52
N LYS A 366 -19.54 8.48 12.69
CA LYS A 366 -19.59 9.23 13.95
C LYS A 366 -18.34 10.08 14.18
N GLY A 367 -17.35 9.97 13.30
CA GLY A 367 -16.05 10.61 13.45
C GLY A 367 -15.15 9.91 14.46
N ASP A 368 -15.39 8.63 14.76
CA ASP A 368 -14.48 7.83 15.58
C ASP A 368 -13.39 7.21 14.69
N GLY A 369 -12.15 7.26 15.17
CA GLY A 369 -11.00 6.73 14.45
C GLY A 369 -10.85 5.23 14.65
N TRP A 370 -10.53 4.52 13.58
CA TRP A 370 -10.33 3.08 13.55
C TRP A 370 -9.04 2.72 12.84
N LEU A 371 -8.43 1.60 13.23
CA LEU A 371 -7.23 1.07 12.63
C LEU A 371 -7.38 -0.43 12.40
N ALA A 372 -6.99 -0.92 11.22
CA ALA A 372 -6.96 -2.34 10.87
C ALA A 372 -5.53 -2.82 10.58
N VAL A 373 -5.20 -3.99 11.11
CA VAL A 373 -3.90 -4.64 10.99
C VAL A 373 -4.10 -6.05 10.42
N PRO A 374 -3.90 -6.26 9.12
CA PRO A 374 -3.72 -7.60 8.56
C PRO A 374 -2.47 -8.26 9.15
N PHE A 375 -2.51 -9.56 9.42
CA PHE A 375 -1.40 -10.27 10.04
C PHE A 375 -1.28 -11.71 9.57
N TYR A 376 -0.07 -12.27 9.72
CA TYR A 376 0.26 -13.65 9.43
C TYR A 376 0.47 -14.46 10.71
N GLY A 377 0.05 -15.72 10.67
CA GLY A 377 0.22 -16.68 11.76
C GLY A 377 -0.87 -16.61 12.83
N PRO A 378 -0.70 -17.36 13.93
CA PRO A 378 -1.71 -17.46 14.96
C PRO A 378 -1.92 -16.13 15.69
N VAL A 379 -3.17 -15.81 16.00
CA VAL A 379 -3.49 -14.69 16.88
C VAL A 379 -2.88 -14.91 18.27
N SER A 380 -2.27 -13.87 18.81
CA SER A 380 -1.57 -13.92 20.09
C SER A 380 -2.49 -14.34 21.23
N THR A 381 -1.96 -15.12 22.16
CA THR A 381 -2.63 -15.42 23.45
C THR A 381 -2.81 -14.19 24.34
N HIS A 382 -2.15 -13.07 24.02
CA HIS A 382 -2.22 -11.81 24.77
C HIS A 382 -3.22 -10.79 24.19
N LEU A 383 -3.78 -11.04 23.01
CA LEU A 383 -4.79 -10.17 22.41
C LEU A 383 -6.18 -10.76 22.60
N HIS A 384 -7.07 -9.95 23.16
CA HIS A 384 -8.49 -10.20 23.20
C HIS A 384 -9.27 -8.99 22.70
N ALA A 385 -10.36 -9.24 22.00
CA ALA A 385 -11.26 -8.21 21.50
C ALA A 385 -12.71 -8.46 21.96
N PRO A 386 -13.54 -7.41 22.07
CA PRO A 386 -14.97 -7.58 22.35
C PRO A 386 -15.71 -8.47 21.34
N ILE A 387 -15.26 -8.50 20.08
CA ILE A 387 -15.79 -9.36 19.02
C ILE A 387 -14.66 -10.21 18.47
N GLU A 388 -14.72 -11.52 18.68
CA GLU A 388 -13.80 -12.48 18.08
C GLU A 388 -14.62 -13.44 17.21
N LEU A 389 -14.54 -13.29 15.89
CA LEU A 389 -15.25 -14.19 14.97
C LEU A 389 -14.60 -15.58 14.94
N SER A 390 -13.30 -15.63 15.20
CA SER A 390 -12.53 -16.84 15.48
C SER A 390 -11.23 -16.46 16.18
N ARG A 391 -10.38 -17.46 16.45
CA ARG A 391 -8.97 -17.27 16.81
C ARG A 391 -8.11 -17.78 15.64
N PRO A 392 -7.70 -16.92 14.69
CA PRO A 392 -6.97 -17.36 13.51
C PRO A 392 -5.67 -18.10 13.82
N ALA A 393 -5.36 -19.14 13.04
CA ALA A 393 -4.12 -19.92 13.12
C ALA A 393 -3.16 -19.57 11.97
N LEU A 394 -3.67 -19.23 10.80
CA LEU A 394 -2.86 -18.89 9.62
C LEU A 394 -2.71 -17.37 9.40
N GLY A 395 -3.68 -16.60 9.85
CA GLY A 395 -3.65 -15.14 9.77
C GLY A 395 -5.05 -14.53 9.70
N GLY A 396 -5.11 -13.22 9.81
CA GLY A 396 -6.38 -12.52 9.89
C GLY A 396 -6.23 -11.00 9.84
N VAL A 397 -7.25 -10.32 10.34
CA VAL A 397 -7.24 -8.88 10.59
C VAL A 397 -7.65 -8.64 12.03
N ALA A 398 -6.83 -7.87 12.75
CA ALA A 398 -7.19 -7.30 14.04
C ALA A 398 -7.51 -5.82 13.87
N THR A 399 -8.52 -5.31 14.59
CA THR A 399 -8.87 -3.90 14.55
C THR A 399 -8.89 -3.24 15.91
N PHE A 400 -8.68 -1.94 15.88
CA PHE A 400 -8.57 -1.10 17.07
C PHE A 400 -9.36 0.19 16.86
N ARG A 401 -9.95 0.70 17.94
CA ARG A 401 -10.44 2.08 18.01
C ARG A 401 -9.34 2.99 18.52
N LEU A 402 -9.18 4.13 17.85
CA LEU A 402 -8.34 5.22 18.33
C LEU A 402 -9.19 6.11 19.24
N GLU A 403 -8.90 6.08 20.53
CA GLU A 403 -9.67 6.79 21.54
C GLU A 403 -8.80 7.33 22.68
N GLN A 404 -9.37 8.24 23.47
CA GLN A 404 -8.74 8.70 24.70
C GLN A 404 -9.27 7.93 25.89
N LYS A 405 -8.37 7.39 26.71
CA LYS A 405 -8.69 6.79 28.01
C LYS A 405 -7.87 7.48 29.09
N ALA A 406 -8.54 8.01 30.11
CA ALA A 406 -7.91 8.79 31.17
C ALA A 406 -6.98 9.91 30.61
N GLY A 407 -7.42 10.60 29.56
CA GLY A 407 -6.68 11.70 28.92
C GLY A 407 -5.52 11.27 28.01
N LYS A 408 -5.25 9.97 27.84
CA LYS A 408 -4.18 9.45 26.96
C LYS A 408 -4.76 8.79 25.72
N TRP A 409 -4.17 9.06 24.56
CA TRP A 409 -4.51 8.39 23.32
C TRP A 409 -4.06 6.93 23.36
N GLN A 410 -4.92 6.02 22.93
CA GLN A 410 -4.63 4.59 22.85
C GLN A 410 -5.39 3.90 21.71
N LEU A 411 -4.92 2.70 21.37
CA LEU A 411 -5.57 1.78 20.44
C LEU A 411 -6.26 0.67 21.24
N THR A 412 -7.59 0.71 21.31
CA THR A 412 -8.39 -0.29 22.03
C THR A 412 -8.85 -1.39 21.08
N PRO A 413 -8.56 -2.68 21.33
CA PRO A 413 -9.03 -3.77 20.47
C PRO A 413 -10.55 -3.73 20.27
N ALA A 414 -11.00 -3.88 19.03
CA ALA A 414 -12.41 -3.79 18.65
C ALA A 414 -12.94 -5.14 18.16
N TRP A 415 -12.34 -5.69 17.11
CA TRP A 415 -12.70 -7.02 16.61
C TRP A 415 -11.52 -7.77 15.98
N ILE A 416 -11.61 -9.10 15.97
CA ILE A 416 -10.69 -10.03 15.30
C ILE A 416 -11.50 -10.84 14.27
N SER A 417 -10.99 -10.90 13.03
CA SER A 417 -11.66 -11.59 11.92
C SER A 417 -11.75 -13.11 12.12
N LYS A 418 -12.48 -13.79 11.21
CA LYS A 418 -12.26 -15.22 11.02
C LYS A 418 -10.84 -15.49 10.51
N ASP A 419 -10.38 -16.73 10.58
CA ASP A 419 -9.18 -17.13 9.83
C ASP A 419 -9.45 -16.97 8.33
N ILE A 420 -8.67 -16.12 7.67
CA ILE A 420 -8.73 -15.88 6.23
C ILE A 420 -7.45 -16.33 5.54
N GLY A 421 -6.45 -16.81 6.29
CA GLY A 421 -5.07 -16.99 5.85
C GLY A 421 -4.18 -15.76 6.11
N PRO A 422 -2.93 -15.75 5.60
CA PRO A 422 -1.98 -14.65 5.77
C PRO A 422 -2.53 -13.34 5.18
N GLY A 423 -3.05 -12.47 6.04
CA GLY A 423 -3.68 -11.21 5.62
C GLY A 423 -2.65 -10.19 5.15
N GLU A 424 -2.84 -9.65 3.96
CA GLU A 424 -1.86 -8.80 3.29
C GLU A 424 -2.08 -7.31 3.59
N GLU A 425 -3.04 -6.69 2.93
CA GLU A 425 -3.27 -5.25 3.01
C GLU A 425 -4.72 -4.95 3.31
N ALA A 426 -4.98 -3.85 4.01
CA ALA A 426 -6.31 -3.36 4.29
C ALA A 426 -6.61 -2.05 3.54
N MET A 427 -7.82 -1.92 3.01
CA MET A 427 -8.35 -0.69 2.42
C MET A 427 -9.79 -0.50 2.87
N GLN A 428 -10.17 0.68 3.36
CA GLN A 428 -11.52 0.95 3.84
C GLN A 428 -12.28 1.87 2.88
N ALA A 429 -13.53 1.51 2.60
CA ALA A 429 -14.46 2.30 1.84
C ALA A 429 -15.87 2.21 2.44
N ASN A 430 -16.37 3.34 2.96
CA ASN A 430 -17.77 3.51 3.36
C ASN A 430 -18.38 2.35 4.21
N GLY A 431 -17.67 1.98 5.27
CA GLY A 431 -18.11 0.92 6.20
C GLY A 431 -17.74 -0.50 5.76
N VAL A 432 -17.11 -0.67 4.60
CA VAL A 432 -16.56 -1.93 4.12
C VAL A 432 -15.03 -1.88 4.23
N LEU A 433 -14.44 -2.89 4.87
CA LEU A 433 -13.00 -3.12 4.91
C LEU A 433 -12.64 -4.21 3.90
N PHE A 434 -11.92 -3.85 2.85
CA PHE A 434 -11.32 -4.79 1.93
C PHE A 434 -9.97 -5.26 2.46
N THR A 435 -9.73 -6.57 2.36
CA THR A 435 -8.43 -7.20 2.59
C THR A 435 -8.25 -8.35 1.62
N TYR A 436 -7.06 -8.91 1.54
CA TYR A 436 -6.83 -10.08 0.71
C TYR A 436 -5.76 -11.00 1.29
N VAL A 437 -5.77 -12.24 0.82
CA VAL A 437 -4.65 -13.16 0.96
C VAL A 437 -3.99 -13.35 -0.39
N ALA A 438 -2.67 -13.31 -0.42
CA ALA A 438 -1.89 -13.35 -1.65
C ALA A 438 -1.90 -14.73 -2.32
N GLY A 439 -2.09 -15.81 -1.54
CA GLY A 439 -1.97 -17.18 -2.00
C GLY A 439 -0.53 -17.65 -2.21
N GLU A 440 0.47 -16.79 -1.95
CA GLU A 440 1.87 -17.17 -2.02
C GLU A 440 2.27 -18.15 -0.92
N ASP A 441 3.28 -18.98 -1.19
CA ASP A 441 3.98 -19.70 -0.14
C ASP A 441 4.86 -18.74 0.67
N VAL A 442 4.38 -18.34 1.84
CA VAL A 442 5.03 -17.39 2.76
C VAL A 442 6.26 -17.97 3.48
N ARG A 443 6.59 -19.26 3.30
CA ARG A 443 7.75 -19.89 3.95
C ARG A 443 9.05 -19.43 3.29
N VAL A 444 9.64 -18.36 3.80
CA VAL A 444 10.93 -17.80 3.34
C VAL A 444 12.12 -18.70 3.74
N THR A 445 12.01 -19.43 4.86
CA THR A 445 13.03 -20.34 5.38
C THR A 445 12.41 -21.59 6.04
N PHE A 446 13.21 -22.64 6.26
CA PHE A 446 12.76 -23.88 6.91
C PHE A 446 12.88 -23.89 8.43
N GLN A 447 13.75 -23.04 8.97
CA GLN A 447 14.08 -23.00 10.40
C GLN A 447 14.14 -21.54 10.87
N ASP A 448 13.41 -21.27 11.95
CA ASP A 448 13.53 -20.03 12.70
C ASP A 448 14.83 -20.05 13.52
N ARG A 449 15.70 -19.07 13.31
CA ARG A 449 17.07 -18.92 13.87
C ARG A 449 17.42 -17.44 13.92
N ALA A 450 18.30 -17.04 14.85
CA ALA A 450 18.76 -15.65 14.94
C ALA A 450 19.65 -15.25 13.76
N TRP A 451 19.76 -13.94 13.47
CA TRP A 451 20.49 -13.40 12.31
C TRP A 451 21.98 -13.80 12.24
N ASN A 452 22.57 -14.21 13.37
CA ASN A 452 23.98 -14.56 13.53
C ASN A 452 24.26 -16.07 13.59
N GLU A 453 23.28 -16.93 13.31
CA GLU A 453 23.49 -18.38 13.18
C GLU A 453 23.82 -18.76 11.72
N PRO A 454 24.67 -19.80 11.47
CA PRO A 454 25.09 -20.16 10.12
C PRO A 454 23.90 -20.46 9.19
N LEU A 455 23.93 -19.84 8.00
CA LEU A 455 22.88 -19.84 6.99
C LEU A 455 22.43 -21.26 6.58
N LEU A 456 21.12 -21.53 6.65
CA LEU A 456 20.47 -22.61 5.89
C LEU A 456 19.56 -22.02 4.81
N SER A 457 19.42 -22.79 3.72
CA SER A 457 18.82 -22.44 2.43
C SER A 457 17.56 -21.55 2.51
N TYR A 458 17.65 -20.33 1.96
CA TYR A 458 16.48 -19.60 1.49
C TYR A 458 15.67 -20.52 0.58
N THR A 459 14.35 -20.53 0.74
CA THR A 459 13.48 -21.12 -0.28
C THR A 459 13.58 -20.22 -1.51
N GLY A 460 14.39 -20.64 -2.49
CA GLY A 460 14.48 -19.94 -3.77
C GLY A 460 13.09 -19.83 -4.41
N SER A 461 12.88 -18.81 -5.24
CA SER A 461 11.57 -18.49 -5.83
C SER A 461 10.87 -19.71 -6.44
N GLY A 462 11.61 -20.59 -7.11
CA GLY A 462 11.05 -21.80 -7.75
C GLY A 462 10.20 -22.66 -6.81
N ARG A 463 10.67 -22.91 -5.58
CA ARG A 463 9.91 -23.70 -4.59
C ARG A 463 8.67 -22.94 -4.10
N ARG A 464 8.82 -21.64 -3.82
CA ARG A 464 7.71 -20.83 -3.32
C ARG A 464 6.62 -20.69 -4.38
N ILE A 465 7.00 -20.52 -5.65
CA ILE A 465 6.11 -20.52 -6.81
C ILE A 465 5.35 -21.85 -6.90
N GLU A 466 6.04 -22.98 -6.80
CA GLU A 466 5.41 -24.31 -6.82
C GLU A 466 4.43 -24.54 -5.65
N GLY A 467 4.77 -24.02 -4.46
CA GLY A 467 3.94 -24.12 -3.27
C GLY A 467 2.80 -23.09 -3.17
N SER A 468 2.73 -22.15 -4.11
CA SER A 468 1.71 -21.11 -4.12
C SER A 468 0.40 -21.61 -4.72
N THR A 469 -0.71 -21.00 -4.32
CA THR A 469 -2.07 -21.45 -4.62
C THR A 469 -2.82 -20.37 -5.39
N HIS A 470 -3.79 -19.70 -4.76
CA HIS A 470 -4.52 -18.60 -5.34
C HIS A 470 -4.81 -17.50 -4.31
N ALA A 471 -4.88 -16.27 -4.82
CA ALA A 471 -5.29 -15.14 -4.01
C ALA A 471 -6.80 -15.17 -3.74
N THR A 472 -7.23 -14.56 -2.64
CA THR A 472 -8.65 -14.35 -2.34
C THR A 472 -8.84 -12.93 -1.80
N VAL A 473 -9.78 -12.18 -2.38
CA VAL A 473 -10.18 -10.86 -1.88
C VAL A 473 -11.39 -11.02 -0.97
N TYR A 474 -11.36 -10.33 0.16
CA TYR A 474 -12.42 -10.31 1.16
C TYR A 474 -12.97 -8.90 1.33
N ALA A 475 -14.28 -8.80 1.50
CA ALA A 475 -14.95 -7.61 1.99
C ALA A 475 -15.56 -7.91 3.35
N LEU A 476 -15.13 -7.17 4.36
CA LEU A 476 -15.57 -7.31 5.75
C LEU A 476 -16.38 -6.07 6.15
N ASP A 477 -17.33 -6.24 7.06
CA ASP A 477 -17.96 -5.13 7.76
C ASP A 477 -16.92 -4.45 8.63
N ALA A 478 -16.64 -3.16 8.40
CA ALA A 478 -15.56 -2.47 9.07
C ALA A 478 -15.79 -2.30 10.59
N ALA A 479 -17.03 -2.36 11.06
CA ALA A 479 -17.37 -2.18 12.46
C ALA A 479 -17.35 -3.49 13.27
N THR A 480 -17.53 -4.64 12.60
CA THR A 480 -17.70 -5.95 13.26
C THR A 480 -16.75 -7.04 12.78
N GLY A 481 -16.06 -6.84 11.65
CA GLY A 481 -15.19 -7.81 11.01
C GLY A 481 -15.92 -8.93 10.26
N LYS A 482 -17.26 -8.92 10.26
CA LYS A 482 -18.07 -9.96 9.62
C LYS A 482 -17.79 -9.99 8.13
N GLU A 483 -17.54 -11.18 7.57
CA GLU A 483 -17.45 -11.32 6.11
C GLU A 483 -18.78 -10.98 5.45
N LEU A 484 -18.73 -10.04 4.52
CA LEU A 484 -19.85 -9.62 3.69
C LEU A 484 -19.77 -10.24 2.29
N TRP A 485 -18.56 -10.44 1.78
CA TRP A 485 -18.30 -11.05 0.48
C TRP A 485 -16.85 -11.57 0.39
N SER A 486 -16.63 -12.55 -0.49
CA SER A 486 -15.30 -13.05 -0.86
C SER A 486 -15.27 -13.40 -2.34
N SER A 487 -14.12 -13.25 -2.99
CA SER A 487 -13.92 -13.76 -4.35
C SER A 487 -13.94 -15.29 -4.42
N GLY A 488 -13.78 -15.97 -3.28
CA GLY A 488 -13.53 -17.42 -3.22
C GLY A 488 -12.44 -17.82 -4.22
N ASP A 489 -12.68 -18.92 -4.94
CA ASP A 489 -11.73 -19.50 -5.90
C ASP A 489 -11.79 -18.85 -7.29
N THR A 490 -12.45 -17.68 -7.43
CA THR A 490 -12.59 -17.01 -8.73
C THR A 490 -11.24 -16.58 -9.32
N ILE A 491 -10.32 -16.19 -8.45
CA ILE A 491 -8.93 -15.90 -8.82
C ILE A 491 -8.19 -17.23 -8.80
N THR A 492 -7.52 -17.58 -9.90
CA THR A 492 -6.88 -18.90 -10.08
C THR A 492 -5.37 -18.89 -9.93
N SER A 493 -4.80 -17.74 -9.57
CA SER A 493 -3.36 -17.53 -9.37
C SER A 493 -3.15 -16.65 -8.13
N TRP A 494 -1.91 -16.43 -7.75
CA TRP A 494 -1.49 -15.77 -6.50
C TRP A 494 -0.72 -14.48 -6.81
N ASN A 495 -0.30 -13.71 -5.82
CA ASN A 495 0.65 -12.60 -6.03
C ASN A 495 1.69 -12.53 -4.89
N HIS A 496 2.66 -11.63 -5.01
CA HIS A 496 3.70 -11.45 -3.99
C HIS A 496 4.12 -9.99 -3.96
N PHE A 497 4.23 -9.43 -2.74
CA PHE A 497 4.60 -8.02 -2.52
C PHE A 497 3.85 -7.05 -3.45
N SER A 498 2.54 -7.29 -3.56
CA SER A 498 1.60 -6.50 -4.35
C SER A 498 0.53 -5.90 -3.43
N GLY A 499 -0.57 -5.42 -4.01
CA GLY A 499 -1.68 -4.82 -3.25
C GLY A 499 -3.03 -4.95 -3.95
N ILE A 500 -4.05 -4.31 -3.39
CA ILE A 500 -5.37 -4.11 -4.01
C ILE A 500 -5.65 -2.63 -4.19
N SER A 501 -6.45 -2.31 -5.19
CA SER A 501 -6.89 -0.93 -5.44
C SER A 501 -8.38 -0.89 -5.62
N GLY A 502 -9.02 0.20 -5.21
CA GLY A 502 -10.47 0.34 -5.36
C GLY A 502 -10.88 1.79 -5.50
N ALA A 503 -11.94 1.97 -6.29
CA ALA A 503 -12.69 3.21 -6.44
C ALA A 503 -13.97 2.91 -7.22
N ASN A 504 -14.97 3.79 -7.11
CA ASN A 504 -16.12 3.82 -8.02
C ASN A 504 -16.86 2.48 -8.15
N GLY A 505 -17.00 1.77 -7.03
CA GLY A 505 -17.73 0.52 -6.90
C GLY A 505 -16.97 -0.69 -7.42
N LYS A 506 -15.67 -0.54 -7.71
CA LYS A 506 -14.82 -1.61 -8.24
C LYS A 506 -13.54 -1.78 -7.41
N VAL A 507 -13.16 -3.03 -7.20
CA VAL A 507 -11.91 -3.48 -6.59
C VAL A 507 -11.14 -4.28 -7.63
N TYR A 508 -9.84 -4.02 -7.71
CA TYR A 508 -8.93 -4.61 -8.66
C TYR A 508 -7.86 -5.43 -7.96
N MET A 509 -7.50 -6.54 -8.58
CA MET A 509 -6.47 -7.45 -8.10
C MET A 509 -5.69 -8.01 -9.29
N GLN A 510 -4.38 -8.10 -9.14
CA GLN A 510 -3.45 -8.60 -10.13
C GLN A 510 -2.69 -9.81 -9.59
N THR A 511 -2.34 -10.72 -10.49
CA THR A 511 -1.72 -11.99 -10.13
C THR A 511 -0.41 -12.26 -10.88
N PHE A 512 0.35 -13.20 -10.35
CA PHE A 512 1.65 -13.66 -10.83
C PHE A 512 1.59 -14.10 -12.29
N ASP A 513 0.50 -14.73 -12.70
CA ASP A 513 0.25 -15.10 -14.09
C ASP A 513 -0.16 -13.92 -14.98
N GLY A 514 0.00 -12.66 -14.57
CA GLY A 514 -0.25 -11.49 -15.40
C GLY A 514 -1.73 -11.19 -15.66
N MET A 515 -2.64 -11.77 -14.88
CA MET A 515 -4.06 -11.45 -14.95
C MET A 515 -4.39 -10.24 -14.06
N LEU A 516 -5.26 -9.36 -14.56
CA LEU A 516 -5.92 -8.29 -13.81
C LEU A 516 -7.41 -8.62 -13.71
N TYR A 517 -7.93 -8.69 -12.48
CA TYR A 517 -9.31 -8.97 -12.15
C TYR A 517 -10.01 -7.69 -11.71
N CYS A 518 -11.26 -7.52 -12.12
CA CYS A 518 -12.14 -6.47 -11.65
C CYS A 518 -13.39 -7.08 -11.01
N PHE A 519 -13.56 -6.84 -9.73
CA PHE A 519 -14.79 -7.13 -9.00
C PHE A 519 -15.55 -5.85 -8.75
N GLY A 520 -16.86 -5.87 -8.85
CA GLY A 520 -17.63 -4.67 -8.55
C GLY A 520 -19.04 -4.95 -8.09
N VAL A 521 -19.60 -3.97 -7.39
CA VAL A 521 -21.00 -3.94 -7.02
C VAL A 521 -21.82 -3.66 -8.29
N GLY A 522 -22.87 -4.45 -8.54
CA GLY A 522 -23.79 -4.18 -9.64
C GLY A 522 -24.36 -2.76 -9.51
N LYS A 523 -24.49 -2.04 -10.63
CA LYS A 523 -25.14 -0.73 -10.66
C LYS A 523 -26.60 -0.81 -10.25
#